data_AF-A0A497MNL9-F1
#
_entry.id   AF-A0A497MNL9-F1
#
_cell.length_a   1.000
_cell.length_b   1.000
_cell.length_c   1.000
_cell.angle_alpha   90.00
_cell.angle_beta   90.00
_cell.angle_gamma   90.00
#
_symmetry.space_group_name_H-M   'P 1'
#
loop_
_entity.id
_entity.type
_entity.pdbx_description
1 polymer ?
#
loop_
_entity_poly.entity_id
_entity_poly.type
_entity_poly.pdbx_seq_one_letter_code
_entity_poly.pdbx_strand_id
1 'polypeptide(L)'
;EVAEQLIEAGVDILNIQDLVNGVESIAGICKGRVCIDLDIDRQRITPFGAPEEVRRHIEYVVKTLSLREGGLMLVAGIYPPTPFENIKALVEAMENHMWLH
;
A
#
# COMPACT_ATOMS: atom_id res chain seq x y z
N GLU A 1 -8.61 -13.46 -7.80
CA GLU A 1 -8.33 -14.72 -8.53
C GLU A 1 -6.86 -15.10 -8.50
N VAL A 2 -5.93 -14.36 -9.13
CA VAL A 2 -4.48 -14.72 -9.10
C VAL A 2 -3.87 -14.67 -7.70
N ALA A 3 -4.22 -13.67 -6.89
CA ALA A 3 -3.70 -13.52 -5.52
C ALA A 3 -3.98 -14.76 -4.64
N GLU A 4 -5.19 -15.33 -4.71
CA GLU A 4 -5.55 -16.53 -3.93
C GLU A 4 -4.76 -17.74 -4.38
N GLN A 5 -4.58 -17.94 -5.69
CA GLN A 5 -3.78 -19.03 -6.24
C GLN A 5 -2.32 -18.95 -5.80
N LEU A 6 -1.75 -17.75 -5.71
CA LEU A 6 -0.38 -17.56 -5.21
C LEU A 6 -0.27 -17.88 -3.72
N ILE A 7 -1.26 -17.47 -2.93
CA ILE A 7 -1.33 -17.81 -1.49
C ILE A 7 -1.45 -19.33 -1.32
N GLU A 8 -2.31 -19.99 -2.09
CA GLU A 8 -2.47 -21.46 -2.09
C GLU A 8 -1.20 -22.19 -2.54
N ALA A 9 -0.42 -21.59 -3.44
CA ALA A 9 0.89 -22.10 -3.85
C ALA A 9 1.99 -21.94 -2.78
N GLY A 10 1.69 -21.26 -1.65
CA GLY A 10 2.54 -21.20 -0.48
C GLY A 10 3.54 -20.04 -0.45
N VAL A 11 3.21 -18.90 -1.09
CA VAL A 11 4.04 -17.70 -0.95
C VAL A 11 3.89 -17.08 0.45
N ASP A 12 5.00 -16.65 1.06
CA ASP A 12 4.99 -15.97 2.35
C ASP A 12 4.75 -14.45 2.22
N ILE A 13 5.20 -13.87 1.10
CA ILE A 13 5.12 -12.43 0.80
C ILE A 13 4.48 -12.27 -0.58
N LEU A 14 3.44 -11.46 -0.66
CA LEU A 14 2.74 -11.17 -1.91
C LEU A 14 2.85 -9.67 -2.24
N ASN A 15 3.52 -9.37 -3.36
CA ASN A 15 3.55 -8.01 -3.90
C ASN A 15 2.26 -7.72 -4.69
N ILE A 16 1.55 -6.65 -4.33
CA ILE A 16 0.26 -6.31 -4.94
C ILE A 16 0.02 -4.79 -4.92
N GLN A 17 -0.53 -4.24 -6.00
CA GLN A 17 -0.80 -2.81 -6.12
C GLN A 17 -2.17 -2.44 -5.54
N ASP A 18 -2.23 -1.38 -4.74
CA ASP A 18 -3.38 -0.96 -3.94
C ASP A 18 -4.67 -0.65 -4.73
N LEU A 19 -4.76 0.45 -5.47
CA LEU A 19 -6.01 0.99 -6.02
C LEU A 19 -6.59 0.15 -7.14
N VAL A 20 -5.75 -0.54 -7.91
CA VAL A 20 -6.19 -1.40 -9.03
C VAL A 20 -6.82 -2.70 -8.55
N ASN A 21 -6.42 -3.19 -7.37
CA ASN A 21 -7.02 -4.36 -6.74
C ASN A 21 -8.08 -3.98 -5.69
N GLY A 22 -8.04 -2.75 -5.18
CA GLY A 22 -8.88 -2.26 -4.09
C GLY A 22 -8.33 -2.68 -2.73
N VAL A 23 -8.08 -1.69 -1.86
CA VAL A 23 -7.47 -1.91 -0.53
C VAL A 23 -8.32 -2.85 0.33
N GLU A 24 -9.65 -2.70 0.35
CA GLU A 24 -10.54 -3.62 1.09
C GLU A 24 -10.53 -5.05 0.53
N SER A 25 -10.41 -5.21 -0.80
CA SER A 25 -10.33 -6.54 -1.41
C SER A 25 -9.01 -7.22 -1.07
N ILE A 26 -7.90 -6.47 -1.09
CA ILE A 26 -6.60 -6.93 -0.59
C ILE A 26 -6.70 -7.35 0.87
N ALA A 27 -7.37 -6.55 1.70
CA ALA A 27 -7.57 -6.87 3.11
C ALA A 27 -8.30 -8.21 3.28
N GLY A 28 -9.41 -8.41 2.56
CA GLY A 28 -10.19 -9.65 2.64
C GLY A 28 -9.43 -10.90 2.17
N ILE A 29 -8.53 -10.75 1.20
CA ILE A 29 -7.80 -11.89 0.60
C ILE A 29 -6.48 -12.18 1.31
N CYS A 30 -5.71 -11.14 1.68
CA CYS A 30 -4.30 -11.27 2.05
C CYS A 30 -4.03 -11.07 3.55
N LYS A 31 -4.80 -10.20 4.22
CA LYS A 31 -4.50 -9.76 5.59
C LYS A 31 -4.52 -10.93 6.57
N GLY A 32 -3.41 -11.13 7.29
CA GLY A 32 -3.23 -12.22 8.25
C GLY A 32 -3.00 -13.60 7.61
N ARG A 33 -2.96 -13.70 6.28
CA ARG A 33 -2.66 -14.95 5.55
C ARG A 33 -1.26 -14.96 4.97
N VAL A 34 -0.79 -13.81 4.47
CA VAL A 34 0.56 -13.59 3.95
C VAL A 34 1.04 -12.18 4.32
N CYS A 35 2.34 -11.93 4.25
CA CYS A 35 2.85 -10.57 4.31
C CYS A 35 2.47 -9.83 3.02
N ILE A 36 1.85 -8.67 3.17
CA ILE A 36 1.46 -7.80 2.06
C ILE A 36 2.63 -6.87 1.77
N ASP A 37 3.27 -7.04 0.62
CA ASP A 37 4.23 -6.08 0.07
C ASP A 37 3.48 -5.12 -0.87
N LEU A 38 2.91 -4.07 -0.30
CA LEU A 38 1.97 -3.22 -1.01
C LEU A 38 2.68 -2.21 -1.89
N ASP A 39 2.44 -2.30 -3.20
CA ASP A 39 2.87 -1.32 -4.19
C ASP A 39 1.88 -0.15 -4.20
N ILE A 40 2.32 0.99 -3.65
CA ILE A 40 1.51 2.21 -3.56
C ILE A 40 1.20 2.74 -4.94
N ASP A 41 -0.02 3.26 -5.10
CA ASP A 41 -0.53 3.85 -6.31
C ASP A 41 0.54 4.69 -7.03
N ARG A 42 0.64 4.45 -8.33
CA ARG A 42 1.49 5.20 -9.27
C ARG A 42 0.70 5.68 -10.49
N GLN A 43 -0.63 5.61 -10.44
CA GLN A 43 -1.49 5.85 -11.61
C GLN A 43 -2.53 6.94 -11.39
N ARG A 44 -2.88 7.26 -10.13
CA ARG A 44 -4.00 8.18 -9.84
C ARG A 44 -3.66 9.23 -8.79
N ILE A 45 -3.58 8.84 -7.53
CA ILE A 45 -3.41 9.73 -6.37
C ILE A 45 -1.97 10.24 -6.31
N THR A 46 -0.97 9.36 -6.35
CA THR A 46 0.44 9.76 -6.23
C THR A 46 0.90 10.67 -7.38
N PRO A 47 0.65 10.34 -8.68
CA PRO A 47 1.10 11.20 -9.77
C PRO A 47 0.23 12.45 -10.01
N PHE A 48 -1.07 12.42 -9.68
CA PHE A 48 -2.02 13.47 -10.12
C PHE A 48 -2.88 14.08 -9.01
N GLY A 49 -2.91 13.52 -7.81
CA GLY A 49 -3.64 14.06 -6.67
C GLY A 49 -2.91 15.22 -5.98
N ALA A 50 -3.57 15.84 -5.02
CA ALA A 50 -2.96 16.78 -4.11
C ALA A 50 -2.09 16.06 -3.06
N PRO A 51 -1.05 16.70 -2.50
CA PRO A 51 -0.21 16.12 -1.44
C PRO A 51 -1.01 15.56 -0.26
N GLU A 52 -2.12 16.21 0.09
CA GLU A 52 -2.98 15.77 1.18
C GLU A 52 -3.79 14.50 0.84
N GLU A 53 -4.15 14.31 -0.44
CA GLU A 53 -4.77 13.06 -0.88
C GLU A 53 -3.78 11.90 -0.78
N VAL A 54 -2.50 12.14 -1.07
CA VAL A 54 -1.43 11.15 -0.87
C VAL A 54 -1.31 10.75 0.60
N ARG A 55 -1.26 11.73 1.53
CA ARG A 55 -1.18 11.43 2.98
C ARG A 55 -2.37 10.61 3.45
N ARG A 56 -3.59 11.03 3.10
CA ARG A 56 -4.81 10.31 3.45
C ARG A 56 -4.86 8.90 2.87
N HIS A 57 -4.33 8.71 1.66
CA HIS A 57 -4.27 7.40 1.04
C HIS A 57 -3.33 6.46 1.79
N ILE A 58 -2.15 6.92 2.19
CA ILE A 58 -1.23 6.14 3.03
C ILE A 58 -1.83 5.82 4.39
N GLU A 59 -2.45 6.80 5.05
CA GLU A 59 -3.15 6.58 6.32
C GLU A 59 -4.25 5.51 6.18
N TYR A 60 -5.05 5.60 5.12
CA TYR A 60 -6.10 4.63 4.81
C TYR A 60 -5.53 3.22 4.61
N VAL A 61 -4.52 3.08 3.77
CA VAL A 61 -3.81 1.83 3.52
C VAL A 61 -3.31 1.20 4.82
N VAL A 62 -2.61 1.96 5.65
CA VAL A 62 -2.03 1.45 6.90
C VAL A 62 -3.14 1.03 7.86
N LYS A 63 -4.17 1.86 8.05
CA LYS A 63 -5.30 1.53 8.94
C LYS A 63 -6.04 0.27 8.49
N THR A 64 -6.22 0.09 7.19
CA THR A 64 -6.97 -1.05 6.65
C THR A 64 -6.13 -2.34 6.65
N LEU A 65 -4.84 -2.28 6.28
CA LEU A 65 -4.05 -3.48 6.01
C LEU A 65 -3.13 -3.91 7.15
N SER A 66 -2.73 -3.01 8.05
CA SER A 66 -1.80 -3.36 9.13
C SER A 66 -2.40 -4.28 10.19
N LEU A 67 -1.53 -5.03 10.86
CA LEU A 67 -1.79 -5.82 12.06
C LEU A 67 -0.70 -5.53 13.09
N ARG A 68 -1.00 -5.67 14.40
CA ARG A 68 -0.02 -5.42 15.48
C ARG A 68 1.12 -6.44 15.46
N GLU A 69 0.84 -7.64 14.99
CA GLU A 69 1.81 -8.72 14.76
C GLU A 69 2.67 -8.54 13.49
N GLY A 70 2.44 -7.49 12.70
CA GLY A 70 3.16 -7.21 11.45
C GLY A 70 2.44 -7.72 10.19
N GLY A 71 3.18 -7.92 9.10
CA GLY A 71 2.62 -8.45 7.85
C GLY A 71 2.20 -7.40 6.80
N LEU A 72 2.63 -6.14 6.97
CA LEU A 72 2.49 -5.09 5.96
C LEU A 72 3.85 -4.45 5.70
N MET A 73 4.24 -4.42 4.43
CA MET A 73 5.34 -3.63 3.89
C MET A 73 4.77 -2.68 2.84
N LEU A 74 5.36 -1.49 2.72
CA LEU A 74 4.95 -0.49 1.73
C LEU A 74 6.14 -0.21 0.80
N VAL A 75 5.90 -0.26 -0.51
CA VAL A 75 6.85 0.14 -1.55
C VAL A 75 6.18 1.14 -2.47
N ALA A 76 6.96 2.09 -3.01
CA ALA A 76 6.43 3.06 -3.96
C ALA A 76 7.37 3.24 -5.15
N GLY A 77 6.85 3.00 -6.35
CA GLY A 77 7.52 3.34 -7.59
C GLY A 77 7.25 4.79 -7.99
N ILE A 78 8.29 5.61 -8.07
CA ILE A 78 8.19 7.01 -8.49
C ILE A 78 8.52 7.14 -9.97
N TYR A 79 7.55 7.59 -10.77
CA TYR A 79 7.68 7.77 -12.21
C TYR A 79 7.17 9.15 -12.64
N PRO A 80 7.71 9.76 -13.70
CA PRO A 80 7.08 10.94 -14.30
C PRO A 80 5.60 10.65 -14.65
N PRO A 81 4.67 11.56 -14.36
CA PRO A 81 4.87 12.96 -13.99
C PRO A 81 4.74 13.28 -12.48
N THR A 82 5.02 12.35 -11.56
CA THR A 82 4.83 12.58 -10.11
C THR A 82 5.57 13.84 -9.62
N PRO A 83 4.85 14.83 -9.06
CA PRO A 83 5.46 16.07 -8.58
C PRO A 83 6.21 15.85 -7.27
N PHE A 84 7.23 16.67 -7.01
CA PHE A 84 8.08 16.55 -5.83
C PHE A 84 7.29 16.66 -4.52
N GLU A 85 6.26 17.51 -4.48
CA GLU A 85 5.39 17.71 -3.34
C GLU A 85 4.63 16.44 -2.96
N ASN A 86 4.26 15.61 -3.95
CA ASN A 86 3.60 14.33 -3.72
C ASN A 86 4.60 13.27 -3.26
N ILE A 87 5.82 13.26 -3.82
CA ILE A 87 6.91 12.37 -3.34
C ILE A 87 7.20 12.68 -1.87
N LYS A 88 7.33 13.96 -1.53
CA LYS A 88 7.56 14.40 -0.15
C LYS A 88 6.41 13.99 0.76
N ALA A 89 5.17 14.24 0.37
CA ALA A 89 4.00 13.87 1.17
C ALA A 89 3.88 12.36 1.38
N LEU A 90 4.21 11.56 0.36
CA LEU A 90 4.26 10.10 0.43
C LEU A 90 5.28 9.62 1.48
N VAL A 91 6.53 10.10 1.38
CA VAL A 91 7.60 9.70 2.30
C VAL A 91 7.31 10.15 3.73
N GLU A 92 6.84 11.40 3.92
CA GLU A 92 6.42 11.90 5.24
C GLU A 92 5.30 11.05 5.84
N ALA A 93 4.29 10.67 5.04
CA ALA A 93 3.20 9.83 5.52
C ALA A 93 3.65 8.42 5.90
N MET A 94 4.53 7.81 5.09
CA MET A 94 5.12 6.50 5.39
C MET A 94 5.93 6.53 6.69
N GLU A 95 6.74 7.57 6.90
CA GLU A 95 7.50 7.77 8.15
C GLU A 95 6.57 7.93 9.35
N ASN A 96 5.53 8.76 9.25
CA ASN A 96 4.58 9.01 10.33
C ASN A 96 3.77 7.76 10.73
N HIS A 97 3.59 6.80 9.81
CA HIS A 97 2.81 5.59 10.03
C HIS A 97 3.65 4.32 10.17
N MET A 98 4.98 4.44 10.27
CA MET A 98 5.86 3.27 10.41
C MET A 98 5.65 2.51 11.73
N TRP A 99 5.11 3.17 12.75
CA TRP A 99 4.82 2.59 14.06
C TRP A 99 3.31 2.60 14.32
N LEU A 100 2.78 1.45 14.76
CA LEU A 100 1.41 1.36 15.25
C LEU A 100 1.38 1.86 16.70
N HIS A 101 0.73 3.00 16.91
CA HIS A 101 0.45 3.53 18.24
C HIS A 101 -0.72 2.76 18.90
#